data_AF-A0AAD8AB25-F1
#
_entry.id   AF-A0AAD8AB25-F1
#
_cell.length_a   1.000
_cell.length_b   1.000
_cell.length_c   1.000
_cell.angle_alpha   90.00
_cell.angle_beta   90.00
_cell.angle_gamma   90.00
#
_symmetry.space_group_name_H-M   'P 1'
#
loop_
_entity.id
_entity.type
_entity.pdbx_description
1 polymer ?
#
loop_
_entity_poly.entity_id
_entity_poly.type
_entity_poly.pdbx_seq_one_letter_code
_entity_poly.pdbx_strand_id
1 'polypeptide(L)'
;ETRINQERLGKCRSVTDSVGSHSDASGHTTVTSHQAQRPRMDVVCVIDLHNSEHLAHRKRALEEVRQACALVNANMNHIQFEKLDFGETNVLDTFYNADVAVVDLSVQVQQSALFYHLGVRESFGMKENILLYNDYDTEAATLRLKISCGSYTFVSYRLVDCGTCVTTNPTTVRVPGEESAVDPKQHLTLRLKKLLQDVEVQSKAHMKEKFLADLRKARELYSGEELQKALHNMRKRLDDPNVLSGEVVLNVLISFRDIQDYDAMVQLVDDLRTIPNKKNYISTPAIRHLYAFALNRRNKEGDREMALHVIEKALEKKENHVPDMLCLCGRIYKDKFVESRHSDEESLNKAIYWYRRGFEVQPNEYAGINLATLLVIAGNEFSKSEELQHIGMVLNNLIGKKGSLPSLQDYWDIATFFEISVLAEDYSKAIQAAECMFKLKPPN
;
A
#
# COMPACT_ATOMS: atom_id res chain seq x y z
N GLU A 1 71.39 17.67 -19.29
CA GLU A 1 70.70 16.45 -19.78
C GLU A 1 69.20 16.76 -19.87
N THR A 2 68.57 16.78 -21.05
CA THR A 2 67.69 15.72 -21.63
C THR A 2 66.53 15.31 -20.69
N ARG A 3 65.23 15.27 -21.04
CA ARG A 3 64.38 15.34 -22.28
C ARG A 3 62.98 15.90 -21.86
N ILE A 4 62.01 16.34 -22.68
CA ILE A 4 61.80 16.67 -24.12
C ILE A 4 60.53 17.59 -24.20
N ASN A 5 60.21 18.19 -25.35
CA ASN A 5 58.95 18.93 -25.59
C ASN A 5 58.38 18.60 -27.00
N GLN A 6 57.03 18.42 -27.13
CA GLN A 6 56.22 18.45 -28.39
C GLN A 6 56.64 17.47 -29.55
N GLU A 7 55.88 17.03 -30.57
CA GLU A 7 54.74 17.58 -31.33
C GLU A 7 54.10 16.53 -32.31
N ARG A 8 52.79 16.68 -32.64
CA ARG A 8 52.00 16.42 -33.89
C ARG A 8 52.19 15.25 -34.91
N LEU A 9 51.13 15.11 -35.76
CA LEU A 9 50.91 14.30 -36.98
C LEU A 9 50.46 12.83 -36.77
N GLY A 10 49.64 12.21 -37.64
CA GLY A 10 48.94 12.65 -38.87
C GLY A 10 47.96 11.58 -39.41
N LYS A 11 47.09 11.92 -40.38
CA LYS A 11 46.10 11.00 -40.99
C LYS A 11 46.71 10.07 -42.05
N CYS A 12 46.21 8.83 -42.18
CA CYS A 12 46.19 8.11 -43.47
C CYS A 12 44.95 7.20 -43.58
N ARG A 13 44.50 6.94 -44.82
CA ARG A 13 43.36 6.08 -45.19
C ARG A 13 43.87 4.78 -45.84
N SER A 14 43.12 3.70 -45.74
CA SER A 14 43.05 2.66 -46.78
C SER A 14 41.59 2.30 -47.06
N VAL A 15 41.30 1.89 -48.30
CA VAL A 15 39.95 1.66 -48.86
C VAL A 15 39.89 0.24 -49.45
N THR A 16 38.67 -0.23 -49.70
CA THR A 16 38.20 -1.35 -50.59
C THR A 16 37.93 -2.70 -49.91
N ASP A 17 36.86 -3.45 -50.24
CA ASP A 17 35.61 -3.12 -50.99
C ASP A 17 34.52 -4.22 -50.81
N SER A 18 33.23 -3.82 -50.87
CA SER A 18 32.04 -4.58 -51.35
C SER A 18 31.66 -5.96 -50.73
N VAL A 19 30.42 -6.47 -50.74
CA VAL A 19 29.14 -6.18 -51.44
C VAL A 19 27.99 -6.37 -50.41
N GLY A 20 27.07 -5.41 -50.19
CA GLY A 20 25.71 -5.31 -50.80
C GLY A 20 24.63 -6.10 -50.02
N SER A 21 23.36 -5.69 -49.88
CA SER A 21 22.62 -4.54 -50.43
C SER A 21 21.26 -4.35 -49.72
N HIS A 22 20.81 -3.09 -49.55
CA HIS A 22 19.42 -2.54 -49.63
C HIS A 22 18.22 -3.21 -48.87
N SER A 23 17.18 -2.50 -48.40
CA SER A 23 16.96 -1.07 -48.16
C SER A 23 15.70 -0.86 -47.28
N ASP A 24 15.63 0.32 -46.67
CA ASP A 24 14.48 1.13 -46.23
C ASP A 24 13.03 0.58 -46.30
N ALA A 25 12.32 0.67 -45.17
CA ALA A 25 10.91 1.05 -45.14
C ALA A 25 10.51 1.65 -43.77
N SER A 26 10.02 2.89 -43.78
CA SER A 26 9.39 3.53 -42.62
C SER A 26 8.03 2.90 -42.32
N GLY A 27 7.80 2.48 -41.07
CA GLY A 27 6.51 1.97 -40.60
C GLY A 27 6.07 2.66 -39.32
N HIS A 28 4.93 3.35 -39.35
CA HIS A 28 4.26 3.84 -38.14
C HIS A 28 3.92 2.67 -37.21
N THR A 29 4.65 2.50 -36.11
CA THR A 29 4.07 1.81 -34.95
C THR A 29 3.17 2.80 -34.24
N THR A 30 1.90 2.82 -34.63
CA THR A 30 0.84 3.48 -33.86
C THR A 30 0.97 3.06 -32.40
N VAL A 31 1.17 4.03 -31.50
CA VAL A 31 0.99 3.81 -30.07
C VAL A 31 -0.50 3.58 -29.84
N THR A 32 -0.95 2.34 -30.04
CA THR A 32 -2.27 1.91 -29.60
C THR A 32 -2.30 2.08 -28.10
N SER A 33 -3.13 3.00 -27.65
CA SER A 33 -3.39 3.28 -26.25
C SER A 33 -4.07 2.06 -25.61
N HIS A 34 -3.27 1.04 -25.30
CA HIS A 34 -3.67 0.02 -24.35
C HIS A 34 -3.80 0.72 -23.00
N GLN A 35 -5.03 1.13 -22.69
CA GLN A 35 -5.49 1.29 -21.32
C GLN A 35 -4.94 0.10 -20.55
N ALA A 36 -4.08 0.35 -19.55
CA ALA A 36 -3.40 -0.71 -18.82
C ALA A 36 -4.45 -1.71 -18.32
N GLN A 37 -4.53 -2.87 -18.97
CA GLN A 37 -5.52 -3.87 -18.62
C GLN A 37 -5.16 -4.35 -17.22
N ARG A 38 -6.09 -4.12 -16.29
CA ARG A 38 -5.94 -4.58 -14.91
C ARG A 38 -5.61 -6.08 -14.96
N PRO A 39 -4.60 -6.57 -14.22
CA PRO A 39 -4.40 -8.01 -14.07
C PRO A 39 -5.73 -8.61 -13.58
N ARG A 40 -6.22 -9.58 -14.34
CA ARG A 40 -7.49 -10.26 -14.08
C ARG A 40 -7.18 -11.52 -13.30
N MET A 41 -8.07 -11.86 -12.38
CA MET A 41 -8.00 -13.14 -11.67
C MET A 41 -8.16 -14.28 -12.69
N ASP A 42 -7.29 -15.27 -12.63
CA ASP A 42 -7.35 -16.46 -13.50
C ASP A 42 -8.08 -17.59 -12.79
N VAL A 43 -9.25 -17.96 -13.33
CA VAL A 43 -10.10 -19.04 -12.81
C VAL A 43 -9.95 -20.27 -13.71
N VAL A 44 -9.50 -21.39 -13.15
CA VAL A 44 -9.51 -22.69 -13.83
C VAL A 44 -10.77 -23.45 -13.45
N CYS A 45 -11.41 -24.11 -14.42
CA CYS A 45 -12.66 -24.81 -14.22
C CYS A 45 -12.56 -26.23 -14.79
N VAL A 46 -12.76 -27.25 -13.95
CA VAL A 46 -12.76 -28.67 -14.34
C VAL A 46 -14.18 -29.20 -14.18
N ILE A 47 -14.87 -29.38 -15.30
CA ILE A 47 -16.23 -29.94 -15.36
C ILE A 47 -16.29 -30.93 -16.52
N ASP A 48 -16.72 -32.16 -16.24
CA ASP A 48 -16.90 -33.19 -17.25
C ASP A 48 -18.04 -32.85 -18.23
N LEU A 49 -17.75 -32.93 -19.53
CA LEU A 49 -18.72 -32.73 -20.61
C LEU A 49 -18.88 -33.96 -21.52
N HIS A 50 -18.29 -35.11 -21.16
CA HIS A 50 -18.24 -36.31 -21.98
C HIS A 50 -19.15 -37.43 -21.46
N ASN A 51 -19.23 -37.60 -20.14
CA ASN A 51 -20.16 -38.54 -19.52
C ASN A 51 -21.61 -38.10 -19.83
N SER A 52 -22.43 -39.05 -20.29
CA SER A 52 -23.83 -38.81 -20.67
C SER A 52 -24.76 -38.55 -19.48
N GLU A 53 -24.47 -39.10 -18.29
CA GLU A 53 -25.32 -38.94 -17.11
C GLU A 53 -25.38 -37.48 -16.65
N HIS A 54 -26.60 -36.94 -16.57
CA HIS A 54 -26.90 -35.56 -16.18
C HIS A 54 -26.09 -34.49 -16.95
N LEU A 55 -25.65 -34.77 -18.17
CA LEU A 55 -24.81 -33.87 -18.99
C LEU A 55 -25.41 -32.46 -19.17
N ALA A 56 -26.73 -32.34 -19.26
CA ALA A 56 -27.42 -31.05 -19.34
C ALA A 56 -27.19 -30.17 -18.10
N HIS A 57 -27.08 -30.78 -16.91
CA HIS A 57 -26.82 -30.06 -15.65
C HIS A 57 -25.39 -29.54 -15.64
N ARG A 58 -24.40 -30.39 -15.94
CA ARG A 58 -22.97 -30.00 -16.00
C ARG A 58 -22.71 -28.92 -17.07
N LYS A 59 -23.33 -29.04 -18.25
CA LYS A 59 -23.29 -27.99 -19.30
C LYS A 59 -23.84 -26.65 -18.81
N ARG A 60 -24.95 -26.66 -18.05
CA ARG A 60 -25.50 -25.43 -17.48
C ARG A 60 -24.62 -24.87 -16.36
N ALA A 61 -24.08 -25.70 -15.48
CA ALA A 61 -23.19 -25.27 -14.41
C ALA A 61 -21.93 -24.59 -14.94
N LEU A 62 -21.31 -25.13 -16.02
CA LEU A 62 -20.17 -24.49 -16.69
C LEU A 62 -20.50 -23.08 -17.21
N GLU A 63 -21.71 -22.90 -17.74
CA GLU A 63 -22.16 -21.59 -18.24
C GLU A 63 -22.45 -20.61 -17.09
N GLU A 64 -22.97 -21.06 -15.95
CA GLU A 64 -23.11 -20.24 -14.74
C GLU A 64 -21.75 -19.85 -14.15
N VAL A 65 -20.73 -20.73 -14.21
CA VAL A 65 -19.33 -20.38 -13.85
C VAL A 65 -18.80 -19.31 -14.81
N ARG A 66 -19.00 -19.47 -16.12
CA ARG A 66 -18.59 -18.48 -17.13
C ARG A 66 -19.23 -17.11 -16.89
N GLN A 67 -20.53 -17.08 -16.59
CA GLN A 67 -21.26 -15.85 -16.27
C GLN A 67 -20.77 -15.22 -14.96
N ALA A 68 -20.50 -16.02 -13.92
CA ALA A 68 -19.90 -15.53 -12.68
C ALA A 68 -18.52 -14.90 -12.90
N CYS A 69 -17.65 -15.55 -13.70
CA CYS A 69 -16.33 -15.03 -14.05
C CYS A 69 -16.42 -13.71 -14.84
N ALA A 70 -17.34 -13.63 -15.81
CA ALA A 70 -17.59 -12.40 -16.57
C ALA A 70 -18.06 -11.25 -15.68
N LEU A 71 -18.93 -11.51 -14.70
CA LEU A 71 -19.44 -10.52 -13.75
C LEU A 71 -18.39 -9.98 -12.76
N VAL A 72 -17.25 -10.67 -12.61
CA VAL A 72 -16.08 -10.20 -11.83
C VAL A 72 -14.90 -9.79 -12.72
N ASN A 73 -15.04 -9.86 -14.05
CA ASN A 73 -13.97 -9.61 -15.03
C ASN A 73 -12.73 -10.49 -14.78
N ALA A 74 -12.95 -11.75 -14.39
CA ALA A 74 -11.94 -12.80 -14.33
C ALA A 74 -11.78 -13.48 -15.71
N ASN A 75 -10.59 -14.03 -15.97
CA ASN A 75 -10.39 -14.96 -17.07
C ASN A 75 -10.85 -16.35 -16.64
N MET A 76 -11.39 -17.15 -17.56
CA MET A 76 -11.85 -18.50 -17.28
C MET A 76 -11.27 -19.49 -18.28
N ASN A 77 -10.51 -20.48 -17.79
CA ASN A 77 -9.99 -21.59 -18.56
C ASN A 77 -10.72 -22.89 -18.18
N HIS A 78 -11.42 -23.51 -19.14
CA HIS A 78 -12.03 -24.83 -18.93
C HIS A 78 -11.03 -25.93 -19.28
N ILE A 79 -10.85 -26.88 -18.37
CA ILE A 79 -9.97 -28.04 -18.50
C ILE A 79 -10.81 -29.32 -18.51
N GLN A 80 -10.49 -30.21 -19.44
CA GLN A 80 -11.03 -31.57 -19.51
C GLN A 80 -10.30 -32.46 -18.49
N PHE A 81 -11.06 -33.28 -17.75
CA PHE A 81 -10.53 -34.15 -16.70
C PHE A 81 -9.42 -35.08 -17.23
N GLU A 82 -9.64 -35.68 -18.40
CA GLU A 82 -8.76 -36.69 -18.98
C GLU A 82 -7.35 -36.14 -19.26
N LYS A 83 -7.24 -34.84 -19.57
CA LYS A 83 -5.95 -34.16 -19.81
C LYS A 83 -5.21 -33.83 -18.53
N LEU A 84 -5.95 -33.54 -17.47
CA LEU A 84 -5.42 -33.28 -16.14
C LEU A 84 -4.90 -34.59 -15.51
N ASP A 85 -5.71 -35.65 -15.60
CA ASP A 85 -5.42 -37.01 -15.12
C ASP A 85 -4.25 -37.67 -15.89
N PHE A 86 -4.17 -37.46 -17.21
CA PHE A 86 -2.99 -37.85 -18.01
C PHE A 86 -1.73 -37.05 -17.66
N GLY A 87 -1.87 -35.87 -17.06
CA GLY A 87 -0.75 -35.00 -16.70
C GLY A 87 -0.16 -34.20 -17.86
N GLU A 88 -0.98 -33.71 -18.80
CA GLU A 88 -0.51 -32.79 -19.85
C GLU A 88 0.17 -31.56 -19.21
N THR A 89 1.44 -31.28 -19.52
CA THR A 89 2.25 -30.27 -18.81
C THR A 89 1.61 -28.88 -18.79
N ASN A 90 1.08 -28.41 -19.92
CA ASN A 90 0.41 -27.10 -20.01
C ASN A 90 -0.89 -27.04 -19.19
N VAL A 91 -1.57 -28.18 -19.04
CA VAL A 91 -2.83 -28.32 -18.30
C VAL A 91 -2.56 -28.33 -16.80
N LEU A 92 -1.54 -29.06 -16.36
CA LEU A 92 -1.03 -29.03 -14.98
C LEU A 92 -0.56 -27.62 -14.59
N ASP A 93 0.22 -26.96 -15.46
CA ASP A 93 0.70 -25.59 -15.24
C ASP A 93 -0.47 -24.60 -15.09
N THR A 94 -1.46 -24.67 -15.98
CA THR A 94 -2.67 -23.85 -15.90
C THR A 94 -3.47 -24.15 -14.62
N PHE A 95 -3.60 -25.41 -14.22
CA PHE A 95 -4.41 -25.80 -13.06
C PHE A 95 -3.76 -25.43 -11.73
N TYR A 96 -2.46 -25.67 -11.58
CA TYR A 96 -1.75 -25.38 -10.33
C TYR A 96 -1.47 -23.89 -10.13
N ASN A 97 -1.28 -23.10 -11.19
CA ASN A 97 -0.94 -21.67 -11.09
C ASN A 97 -2.13 -20.71 -11.17
N ALA A 98 -3.34 -21.15 -11.53
CA ALA A 98 -4.53 -20.31 -11.49
C ALA A 98 -4.80 -19.76 -10.07
N ASP A 99 -5.47 -18.61 -9.94
CA ASP A 99 -5.86 -18.04 -8.65
C ASP A 99 -6.95 -18.88 -7.96
N VAL A 100 -7.96 -19.32 -8.73
CA VAL A 100 -9.10 -20.12 -8.22
C VAL A 100 -9.29 -21.37 -9.06
N ALA A 101 -9.44 -22.52 -8.42
CA ALA A 101 -9.88 -23.75 -9.06
C ALA A 101 -11.36 -24.05 -8.75
N VAL A 102 -12.18 -24.22 -9.78
CA VAL A 102 -13.58 -24.62 -9.70
C VAL A 102 -13.73 -26.04 -10.24
N VAL A 103 -13.97 -27.02 -9.37
CA VAL A 103 -13.91 -28.45 -9.72
C VAL A 103 -15.27 -29.12 -9.46
N ASP A 104 -15.89 -29.72 -10.48
CA ASP A 104 -17.13 -30.48 -10.34
C ASP A 104 -16.85 -31.95 -9.97
N LEU A 105 -17.39 -32.37 -8.84
CA LEU A 105 -17.25 -33.72 -8.27
C LEU A 105 -18.44 -34.64 -8.58
N SER A 106 -19.32 -34.28 -9.53
CA SER A 106 -20.54 -35.05 -9.81
C SER A 106 -20.23 -36.41 -10.43
N VAL A 107 -19.07 -36.59 -11.07
CA VAL A 107 -18.64 -37.87 -11.65
C VAL A 107 -17.80 -38.63 -10.61
N GLN A 108 -18.40 -39.65 -9.99
CA GLN A 108 -17.77 -40.36 -8.86
C GLN A 108 -16.39 -40.94 -9.19
N VAL A 109 -16.19 -41.51 -10.38
CA VAL A 109 -14.91 -42.10 -10.80
C VAL A 109 -13.77 -41.09 -10.94
N GLN A 110 -14.06 -39.78 -11.05
CA GLN A 110 -13.06 -38.72 -11.18
C GLN A 110 -12.62 -38.16 -9.80
N GLN A 111 -13.41 -38.38 -8.75
CA GLN A 111 -13.23 -37.71 -7.45
C GLN A 111 -11.84 -37.94 -6.84
N SER A 112 -11.32 -39.17 -6.85
CA SER A 112 -10.02 -39.48 -6.23
C SER A 112 -8.84 -38.76 -6.90
N ALA A 113 -8.83 -38.69 -8.23
CA ALA A 113 -7.81 -37.96 -8.99
C ALA A 113 -7.95 -36.44 -8.80
N LEU A 114 -9.19 -35.93 -8.81
CA LEU A 114 -9.45 -34.50 -8.55
C LEU A 114 -8.98 -34.09 -7.13
N PHE A 115 -9.26 -34.88 -6.10
CA PHE A 115 -8.74 -34.63 -4.74
C PHE A 115 -7.20 -34.69 -4.67
N TYR A 116 -6.55 -35.57 -5.43
CA TYR A 116 -5.08 -35.58 -5.53
C TYR A 116 -4.54 -34.26 -6.10
N HIS A 117 -5.07 -33.78 -7.24
CA HIS A 117 -4.64 -32.51 -7.83
C HIS A 117 -4.94 -31.29 -6.93
N LEU A 118 -6.06 -31.30 -6.21
CA LEU A 118 -6.39 -30.26 -5.22
C LEU A 118 -5.38 -30.23 -4.06
N GLY A 119 -4.99 -31.40 -3.53
CA GLY A 119 -3.96 -31.50 -2.49
C GLY A 119 -2.57 -31.05 -2.96
N VAL A 120 -2.20 -31.34 -4.22
CA VAL A 120 -0.97 -30.81 -4.83
C VAL A 120 -1.04 -29.28 -4.93
N ARG A 121 -2.18 -28.72 -5.38
CA ARG A 121 -2.40 -27.26 -5.47
C ARG A 121 -2.28 -26.59 -4.10
N GLU A 122 -2.87 -27.16 -3.05
CA GLU A 122 -2.71 -26.67 -1.66
C GLU A 122 -1.26 -26.74 -1.15
N SER A 123 -0.48 -27.74 -1.57
CA SER A 123 0.94 -27.87 -1.20
C SER A 123 1.81 -26.73 -1.73
N PHE A 124 1.39 -26.10 -2.85
CA PHE A 124 1.99 -24.87 -3.38
C PHE A 124 1.42 -23.59 -2.76
N GLY A 125 0.54 -23.69 -1.76
CA GLY A 125 -0.10 -22.57 -1.09
C GLY A 125 -1.37 -22.05 -1.79
N MET A 126 -1.79 -22.66 -2.89
CA MET A 126 -2.96 -22.26 -3.67
C MET A 126 -4.24 -22.88 -3.08
N LYS A 127 -4.78 -22.21 -2.05
CA LYS A 127 -5.88 -22.73 -1.21
C LYS A 127 -7.28 -22.49 -1.73
N GLU A 128 -7.44 -21.55 -2.67
CA GLU A 128 -8.76 -21.12 -3.16
C GLU A 128 -9.35 -22.14 -4.14
N ASN A 129 -10.04 -23.12 -3.58
CA ASN A 129 -10.64 -24.25 -4.27
C ASN A 129 -12.15 -24.29 -4.00
N ILE A 130 -12.96 -24.19 -5.05
CA ILE A 130 -14.42 -24.26 -5.03
C ILE A 130 -14.85 -25.61 -5.62
N LEU A 131 -15.56 -26.41 -4.83
CA LEU A 131 -16.05 -27.72 -5.23
C LEU A 131 -17.53 -27.63 -5.61
N LEU A 132 -17.86 -28.02 -6.84
CA LEU A 132 -19.24 -28.11 -7.32
C LEU A 132 -19.74 -29.55 -7.23
N TYR A 133 -21.04 -29.71 -6.97
CA TYR A 133 -21.69 -31.02 -7.04
C TYR A 133 -23.14 -30.91 -7.49
N ASN A 134 -23.51 -31.66 -8.51
CA ASN A 134 -24.88 -31.75 -8.99
C ASN A 134 -25.70 -32.61 -8.01
N ASP A 135 -26.68 -31.99 -7.36
CA ASP A 135 -27.52 -32.58 -6.33
C ASP A 135 -28.71 -33.31 -6.97
N TYR A 136 -28.46 -34.47 -7.59
CA TYR A 136 -29.48 -35.34 -8.21
C TYR A 136 -29.72 -36.66 -7.47
N ASP A 137 -28.82 -37.05 -6.58
CA ASP A 137 -28.97 -38.20 -5.68
C ASP A 137 -29.79 -37.80 -4.43
N THR A 138 -30.08 -38.77 -3.57
CA THR A 138 -30.60 -38.59 -2.21
C THR A 138 -29.79 -37.55 -1.42
N GLU A 139 -30.46 -36.72 -0.62
CA GLU A 139 -29.82 -35.62 0.16
C GLU A 139 -28.69 -36.13 1.08
N ALA A 140 -28.78 -37.39 1.51
CA ALA A 140 -27.75 -38.08 2.28
C ALA A 140 -26.42 -38.31 1.52
N ALA A 141 -26.42 -38.41 0.19
CA ALA A 141 -25.20 -38.48 -0.62
C ALA A 141 -24.50 -37.11 -0.70
N THR A 142 -25.26 -36.07 -1.04
CA THR A 142 -24.78 -34.67 -1.08
C THR A 142 -24.19 -34.22 0.26
N LEU A 143 -24.86 -34.57 1.37
CA LEU A 143 -24.36 -34.27 2.71
C LEU A 143 -23.09 -35.05 3.08
N ARG A 144 -23.00 -36.35 2.73
CA ARG A 144 -21.79 -37.15 2.94
C ARG A 144 -20.59 -36.57 2.19
N LEU A 145 -20.75 -36.24 0.91
CA LEU A 145 -19.67 -35.65 0.12
C LEU A 145 -19.23 -34.30 0.70
N LYS A 146 -20.18 -33.43 1.10
CA LYS A 146 -19.87 -32.16 1.76
C LYS A 146 -19.02 -32.34 3.03
N ILE A 147 -19.32 -33.34 3.85
CA ILE A 147 -18.52 -33.66 5.06
C ILE A 147 -17.12 -34.15 4.66
N SER A 148 -17.01 -35.01 3.64
CA SER A 148 -15.71 -35.48 3.12
C SER A 148 -14.86 -34.38 2.49
N CYS A 149 -15.46 -33.28 2.03
CA CYS A 149 -14.76 -32.13 1.44
C CYS A 149 -14.07 -31.22 2.49
N GLY A 150 -14.25 -31.46 3.79
CA GLY A 150 -13.45 -30.82 4.85
C GLY A 150 -13.44 -29.29 4.81
N SER A 151 -12.26 -28.71 4.53
CA SER A 151 -12.00 -27.26 4.49
C SER A 151 -12.33 -26.58 3.15
N TYR A 152 -12.64 -27.33 2.10
CA TYR A 152 -12.91 -26.74 0.78
C TYR A 152 -14.26 -26.01 0.71
N THR A 153 -14.35 -25.01 -0.17
CA THR A 153 -15.62 -24.29 -0.40
C THR A 153 -16.57 -25.14 -1.25
N PHE A 154 -17.45 -25.89 -0.59
CA PHE A 154 -18.43 -26.76 -1.26
C PHE A 154 -19.72 -26.02 -1.66
N VAL A 155 -20.16 -26.20 -2.91
CA VAL A 155 -21.38 -25.63 -3.49
C VAL A 155 -22.15 -26.72 -4.26
N SER A 156 -23.21 -27.25 -3.65
CA SER A 156 -24.16 -28.12 -4.34
C SER A 156 -25.14 -27.31 -5.18
N TYR A 157 -25.49 -27.82 -6.36
CA TYR A 157 -26.39 -27.17 -7.32
C TYR A 157 -27.40 -28.15 -7.92
N ARG A 158 -28.56 -27.65 -8.36
CA ARG A 158 -29.55 -28.43 -9.12
C ARG A 158 -30.08 -27.61 -10.29
N LEU A 159 -30.30 -28.28 -11.42
CA LEU A 159 -31.05 -27.72 -12.55
C LEU A 159 -32.55 -27.81 -12.26
N VAL A 160 -33.26 -26.69 -12.34
CA VAL A 160 -34.72 -26.60 -12.17
C VAL A 160 -35.38 -26.56 -13.56
N ASP A 161 -36.63 -27.01 -13.68
CA ASP A 161 -37.37 -27.19 -14.94
C ASP A 161 -37.40 -25.96 -15.86
N CYS A 162 -37.24 -24.75 -15.31
CA CYS A 162 -37.08 -23.50 -16.05
C CYS A 162 -35.67 -23.29 -16.66
N GLY A 163 -34.83 -24.33 -16.74
CA GLY A 163 -33.45 -24.27 -17.25
C GLY A 163 -32.49 -23.47 -16.38
N THR A 164 -32.87 -23.13 -15.15
CA THR A 164 -32.10 -22.31 -14.22
C THR A 164 -31.33 -23.18 -13.24
N CYS A 165 -30.06 -22.84 -13.00
CA CYS A 165 -29.24 -23.52 -12.00
C CYS A 165 -29.30 -22.79 -10.66
N VAL A 166 -29.69 -23.51 -9.61
CA VAL A 166 -29.84 -22.96 -8.25
C VAL A 166 -28.97 -23.74 -7.27
N THR A 167 -28.44 -23.07 -6.26
CA THR A 167 -27.72 -23.74 -5.17
C THR A 167 -28.70 -24.49 -4.26
N THR A 168 -28.31 -25.65 -3.76
CA THR A 168 -29.11 -26.42 -2.80
C THR A 168 -28.46 -26.46 -1.42
N ASN A 169 -29.27 -26.57 -0.36
CA ASN A 169 -28.80 -26.72 1.02
C ASN A 169 -28.92 -28.19 1.47
N PRO A 170 -27.83 -28.97 1.59
CA PRO A 170 -27.90 -30.37 2.03
C PRO A 170 -28.18 -30.56 3.53
N THR A 171 -28.55 -29.49 4.25
CA THR A 171 -28.89 -29.49 5.69
C THR A 171 -30.38 -29.34 5.98
N THR A 172 -31.20 -29.02 4.98
CA THR A 172 -32.66 -28.93 5.11
C THR A 172 -33.29 -30.27 4.77
N VAL A 173 -33.55 -31.09 5.79
CA VAL A 173 -34.18 -32.42 5.64
C VAL A 173 -35.58 -32.27 5.03
N ARG A 174 -35.81 -32.84 3.84
CA ARG A 174 -37.17 -32.95 3.29
C ARG A 174 -37.97 -34.03 4.01
N VAL A 175 -39.10 -33.63 4.60
CA VAL A 175 -40.12 -34.56 5.06
C VAL A 175 -40.93 -35.04 3.84
N PRO A 176 -41.05 -36.36 3.58
CA PRO A 176 -41.84 -36.84 2.44
C PRO A 176 -43.33 -36.61 2.68
N GLY A 177 -43.95 -35.71 1.90
CA GLY A 177 -45.41 -35.48 1.92
C GLY A 177 -45.85 -34.03 1.94
N GLU A 178 -44.95 -33.08 2.22
CA GLU A 178 -45.25 -31.64 2.07
C GLU A 178 -44.68 -31.13 0.74
N GLU A 179 -45.44 -30.29 0.04
CA GLU A 179 -44.91 -29.39 -0.99
C GLU A 179 -44.06 -28.32 -0.29
N SER A 180 -42.85 -28.71 0.13
CA SER A 180 -42.07 -27.95 1.10
C SER A 180 -41.80 -26.52 0.64
N ALA A 181 -41.94 -25.60 1.59
CA ALA A 181 -41.78 -24.17 1.44
C ALA A 181 -40.55 -23.78 0.61
N VAL A 182 -40.67 -22.64 -0.08
CA VAL A 182 -39.65 -22.06 -0.96
C VAL A 182 -38.37 -21.74 -0.18
N ASP A 183 -37.48 -22.73 -0.08
CA ASP A 183 -36.06 -22.55 0.24
C ASP A 183 -35.52 -21.45 -0.70
N PRO A 184 -34.86 -20.38 -0.20
CA PRO A 184 -34.46 -19.25 -1.04
C PRO A 184 -33.40 -19.67 -2.07
N LYS A 185 -33.89 -20.12 -3.23
CA LYS A 185 -33.14 -20.61 -4.39
C LYS A 185 -32.21 -19.52 -4.96
N GLN A 186 -31.04 -19.36 -4.35
CA GLN A 186 -29.99 -18.49 -4.88
C GLN A 186 -29.48 -19.07 -6.21
N HIS A 187 -29.42 -18.23 -7.24
CA HIS A 187 -28.83 -18.60 -8.53
C HIS A 187 -27.35 -18.98 -8.35
N LEU A 188 -26.92 -20.06 -9.01
CA LEU A 188 -25.53 -20.52 -8.95
C LEU A 188 -24.55 -19.41 -9.35
N THR A 189 -24.82 -18.68 -10.44
CA THR A 189 -24.05 -17.49 -10.85
C THR A 189 -23.86 -16.46 -9.73
N LEU A 190 -24.90 -16.17 -8.92
CA LEU A 190 -24.80 -15.18 -7.85
C LEU A 190 -23.97 -15.68 -6.67
N ARG A 191 -24.08 -16.97 -6.32
CA ARG A 191 -23.25 -17.58 -5.28
C ARG A 191 -21.78 -17.59 -5.70
N LEU A 192 -21.50 -18.05 -6.92
CA LEU A 192 -20.14 -18.10 -7.47
C LEU A 192 -19.53 -16.72 -7.60
N LYS A 193 -20.28 -15.72 -8.10
CA LYS A 193 -19.83 -14.33 -8.15
C LYS A 193 -19.36 -13.85 -6.78
N LYS A 194 -20.13 -14.10 -5.71
CA LYS A 194 -19.74 -13.68 -4.37
C LYS A 194 -18.43 -14.35 -3.91
N LEU A 195 -18.31 -15.66 -4.09
CA LEU A 195 -17.08 -16.40 -3.73
C LEU A 195 -15.85 -15.86 -4.48
N LEU A 196 -15.98 -15.64 -5.79
CA LEU A 196 -14.92 -15.06 -6.62
C LEU A 196 -14.54 -13.63 -6.19
N GLN A 197 -15.52 -12.81 -5.77
CA GLN A 197 -15.25 -11.47 -5.21
C GLN A 197 -14.54 -11.54 -3.85
N ASP A 198 -14.93 -12.47 -2.98
CA ASP A 198 -14.30 -12.66 -1.67
C ASP A 198 -12.83 -13.07 -1.83
N VAL A 199 -12.49 -13.92 -2.81
CA VAL A 199 -11.09 -14.26 -3.17
C VAL A 199 -10.32 -13.05 -3.72
N GLU A 200 -10.90 -12.29 -4.65
CA GLU A 200 -10.26 -11.10 -5.23
C GLU A 200 -9.89 -10.07 -4.13
N VAL A 201 -10.71 -9.95 -3.09
CA VAL A 201 -10.42 -9.11 -1.91
C VAL A 201 -9.28 -9.67 -1.06
N GLN A 202 -9.28 -10.98 -0.79
CA GLN A 202 -8.24 -11.63 0.02
C GLN A 202 -6.85 -11.60 -0.66
N SER A 203 -6.77 -11.89 -1.96
CA SER A 203 -5.52 -11.81 -2.74
C SER A 203 -4.92 -10.39 -2.70
N LYS A 204 -5.76 -9.36 -2.89
CA LYS A 204 -5.34 -7.95 -2.75
C LYS A 204 -4.92 -7.57 -1.33
N ALA A 205 -5.50 -8.18 -0.30
CA ALA A 205 -5.07 -7.97 1.09
C ALA A 205 -3.67 -8.58 1.31
N HIS A 206 -3.47 -9.82 0.89
CA HIS A 206 -2.19 -10.53 1.03
C HIS A 206 -1.05 -9.81 0.28
N MET A 207 -1.28 -9.32 -0.95
CA MET A 207 -0.28 -8.56 -1.72
C MET A 207 0.17 -7.27 -1.01
N LYS A 208 -0.74 -6.57 -0.32
CA LYS A 208 -0.42 -5.38 0.49
C LYS A 208 0.35 -5.75 1.75
N GLU A 209 -0.10 -6.78 2.47
CA GLU A 209 0.58 -7.27 3.67
C GLU A 209 2.01 -7.70 3.36
N LYS A 210 2.22 -8.45 2.27
CA LYS A 210 3.54 -8.83 1.77
C LYS A 210 4.41 -7.63 1.44
N PHE A 211 3.87 -6.61 0.76
CA PHE A 211 4.61 -5.37 0.51
C PHE A 211 5.02 -4.66 1.82
N LEU A 212 4.11 -4.55 2.80
CA LEU A 212 4.40 -3.92 4.10
C LEU A 212 5.37 -4.75 4.96
N ALA A 213 5.35 -6.07 4.84
CA ALA A 213 6.35 -6.96 5.45
C ALA A 213 7.74 -6.76 4.82
N ASP A 214 7.82 -6.76 3.48
CA ASP A 214 9.07 -6.47 2.75
C ASP A 214 9.63 -5.08 3.11
N LEU A 215 8.76 -4.07 3.27
CA LEU A 215 9.17 -2.70 3.58
C LEU A 215 9.74 -2.56 4.99
N ARG A 216 9.12 -3.23 5.98
CA ARG A 216 9.67 -3.33 7.35
C ARG A 216 11.02 -4.04 7.34
N LYS A 217 11.09 -5.20 6.68
CA LYS A 217 12.32 -5.98 6.53
C LYS A 217 13.44 -5.18 5.83
N ALA A 218 13.13 -4.35 4.85
CA ALA A 218 14.11 -3.47 4.20
C ALA A 218 14.68 -2.42 5.18
N ARG A 219 13.84 -1.80 6.02
CA ARG A 219 14.26 -0.84 7.05
C ARG A 219 15.08 -1.47 8.18
N GLU A 220 14.88 -2.76 8.45
CA GLU A 220 15.62 -3.53 9.45
C GLU A 220 16.97 -4.04 8.93
N LEU A 221 17.06 -4.40 7.64
CA LEU A 221 18.26 -5.01 7.04
C LEU A 221 19.25 -4.00 6.45
N TYR A 222 18.78 -2.87 5.92
CA TYR A 222 19.62 -1.92 5.18
C TYR A 222 19.73 -0.58 5.89
N SER A 223 20.82 0.15 5.62
CA SER A 223 21.03 1.53 6.10
C SER A 223 21.69 2.39 5.02
N GLY A 224 21.68 3.72 5.19
CA GLY A 224 22.32 4.66 4.27
C GLY A 224 21.87 4.51 2.81
N GLU A 225 22.82 4.56 1.88
CA GLU A 225 22.55 4.42 0.43
C GLU A 225 21.89 3.10 0.04
N GLU A 226 22.17 1.99 0.76
CA GLU A 226 21.58 0.69 0.45
C GLU A 226 20.07 0.71 0.73
N LEU A 227 19.68 1.31 1.87
CA LEU A 227 18.27 1.52 2.20
C LEU A 227 17.61 2.45 1.18
N GLN A 228 18.27 3.54 0.78
CA GLN A 228 17.73 4.43 -0.26
C GLN A 228 17.48 3.67 -1.58
N LYS A 229 18.46 2.89 -2.06
CA LYS A 229 18.33 2.07 -3.28
C LYS A 229 17.22 1.01 -3.13
N ALA A 230 17.09 0.39 -1.95
CA ALA A 230 16.01 -0.56 -1.66
C ALA A 230 14.62 0.11 -1.72
N LEU A 231 14.45 1.27 -1.07
CA LEU A 231 13.19 2.01 -1.06
C LEU A 231 12.78 2.52 -2.45
N HIS A 232 13.72 3.02 -3.26
CA HIS A 232 13.45 3.40 -4.65
C HIS A 232 13.07 2.19 -5.54
N ASN A 233 13.65 1.01 -5.29
CA ASN A 233 13.21 -0.21 -5.97
C ASN A 233 11.83 -0.68 -5.48
N MET A 234 11.52 -0.53 -4.20
CA MET A 234 10.18 -0.84 -3.67
C MET A 234 9.11 0.12 -4.22
N ARG A 235 9.43 1.41 -4.43
CA ARG A 235 8.51 2.38 -5.05
C ARG A 235 7.99 1.91 -6.41
N LYS A 236 8.81 1.26 -7.24
CA LYS A 236 8.40 0.70 -8.55
C LYS A 236 7.29 -0.36 -8.43
N ARG A 237 7.18 -1.05 -7.29
CA ARG A 237 6.09 -2.03 -7.05
C ARG A 237 4.75 -1.35 -6.76
N LEU A 238 4.71 -0.03 -6.55
CA LEU A 238 3.47 0.73 -6.35
C LEU A 238 2.71 0.99 -7.66
N ASP A 239 3.34 0.70 -8.81
CA ASP A 239 2.68 0.72 -10.12
C ASP A 239 1.61 -0.38 -10.23
N ASP A 240 1.68 -1.44 -9.40
CA ASP A 240 0.63 -2.46 -9.27
C ASP A 240 -0.60 -1.89 -8.52
N PRO A 241 -1.78 -1.80 -9.19
CA PRO A 241 -3.01 -1.31 -8.56
C PRO A 241 -3.50 -2.15 -7.37
N ASN A 242 -3.06 -3.40 -7.23
CA ASN A 242 -3.42 -4.30 -6.14
C ASN A 242 -2.65 -3.97 -4.85
N VAL A 243 -1.38 -3.52 -4.98
CA VAL A 243 -0.54 -3.08 -3.86
C VAL A 243 -0.90 -1.66 -3.43
N LEU A 244 -1.21 -0.76 -4.37
CA LEU A 244 -1.40 0.65 -4.10
C LEU A 244 -2.61 0.96 -3.19
N SER A 245 -2.34 1.34 -1.95
CA SER A 245 -3.32 1.77 -0.93
C SER A 245 -2.84 3.01 -0.16
N GLY A 246 -3.75 3.71 0.52
CA GLY A 246 -3.37 4.86 1.37
C GLY A 246 -2.42 4.49 2.52
N GLU A 247 -2.57 3.31 3.10
CA GLU A 247 -1.67 2.78 4.14
C GLU A 247 -0.26 2.49 3.57
N VAL A 248 -0.19 1.89 2.38
CA VAL A 248 1.07 1.60 1.70
C VAL A 248 1.80 2.90 1.34
N VAL A 249 1.09 3.89 0.79
CA VAL A 249 1.66 5.22 0.49
C VAL A 249 2.16 5.90 1.76
N LEU A 250 1.40 5.85 2.87
CA LEU A 250 1.80 6.42 4.16
C LEU A 250 3.11 5.78 4.67
N ASN A 251 3.21 4.45 4.66
CA ASN A 251 4.40 3.74 5.13
C ASN A 251 5.64 4.01 4.24
N VAL A 252 5.46 4.12 2.92
CA VAL A 252 6.55 4.48 2.00
C VAL A 252 7.01 5.91 2.22
N LEU A 253 6.09 6.87 2.44
CA LEU A 253 6.44 8.26 2.77
C LEU A 253 7.19 8.36 4.11
N ILE A 254 6.78 7.61 5.14
CA ILE A 254 7.52 7.51 6.40
C ILE A 254 8.93 6.94 6.16
N SER A 255 9.05 5.90 5.34
CA SER A 255 10.34 5.27 5.04
C SER A 255 11.30 6.22 4.32
N PHE A 256 10.82 7.02 3.37
CA PHE A 256 11.64 8.07 2.72
C PHE A 256 11.96 9.23 3.67
N ARG A 257 11.03 9.63 4.55
CA ARG A 257 11.26 10.65 5.57
C ARG A 257 12.38 10.26 6.53
N ASP A 258 12.41 9.00 6.95
CA ASP A 258 13.42 8.49 7.91
C ASP A 258 14.84 8.51 7.33
N ILE A 259 15.00 8.46 6.00
CA ILE A 259 16.27 8.68 5.29
C ILE A 259 16.44 10.10 4.71
N GLN A 260 15.55 11.03 5.07
CA GLN A 260 15.51 12.42 4.59
C GLN A 260 15.41 12.60 3.06
N ASP A 261 14.90 11.60 2.32
CA ASP A 261 14.71 11.68 0.86
C ASP A 261 13.40 12.43 0.52
N TYR A 262 13.42 13.74 0.78
CA TYR A 262 12.26 14.61 0.60
C TYR A 262 11.84 14.75 -0.87
N ASP A 263 12.76 14.58 -1.83
CA ASP A 263 12.41 14.63 -3.25
C ASP A 263 11.60 13.40 -3.68
N ALA A 264 11.98 12.20 -3.23
CA ALA A 264 11.18 10.99 -3.44
C ALA A 264 9.79 11.09 -2.80
N MET A 265 9.67 11.70 -1.62
CA MET A 265 8.38 11.94 -0.97
C MET A 265 7.47 12.86 -1.79
N VAL A 266 7.98 14.00 -2.27
CA VAL A 266 7.20 14.95 -3.09
C VAL A 266 6.79 14.29 -4.40
N GLN A 267 7.76 13.69 -5.12
CA GLN A 267 7.48 13.05 -6.41
C GLN A 267 6.44 11.94 -6.30
N LEU A 268 6.49 11.09 -5.27
CA LEU A 268 5.50 10.04 -5.06
C LEU A 268 4.07 10.59 -4.94
N VAL A 269 3.87 11.69 -4.21
CA VAL A 269 2.54 12.28 -4.06
C VAL A 269 2.08 13.00 -5.32
N ASP A 270 2.98 13.65 -6.05
CA ASP A 270 2.66 14.32 -7.31
C ASP A 270 2.36 13.34 -8.44
N ASP A 271 3.09 12.23 -8.56
CA ASP A 271 2.76 11.13 -9.47
C ASP A 271 1.32 10.65 -9.21
N LEU A 272 0.97 10.39 -7.94
CA LEU A 272 -0.37 9.95 -7.53
C LEU A 272 -1.47 11.00 -7.77
N ARG A 273 -1.15 12.29 -7.93
CA ARG A 273 -2.12 13.32 -8.35
C ARG A 273 -2.47 13.25 -9.82
N THR A 274 -1.52 12.84 -10.66
CA THR A 274 -1.73 12.72 -12.12
C THR A 274 -2.68 11.57 -12.46
N ILE A 275 -2.70 10.50 -11.66
CA ILE A 275 -3.49 9.29 -11.94
C ILE A 275 -4.98 9.52 -11.61
N PRO A 276 -5.91 9.37 -12.59
CA PRO A 276 -7.33 9.48 -12.35
C PRO A 276 -7.83 8.50 -11.28
N ASN A 277 -8.82 8.92 -10.48
CA ASN A 277 -9.44 8.15 -9.39
C ASN A 277 -8.51 7.73 -8.23
N LYS A 278 -7.22 8.12 -8.22
CA LYS A 278 -6.28 7.82 -7.12
C LYS A 278 -6.09 8.95 -6.10
N LYS A 279 -6.66 10.14 -6.37
CA LYS A 279 -6.63 11.33 -5.49
C LYS A 279 -7.11 11.06 -4.05
N ASN A 280 -7.98 10.06 -3.85
CA ASN A 280 -8.50 9.69 -2.53
C ASN A 280 -7.45 9.04 -1.61
N TYR A 281 -6.36 8.48 -2.16
CA TYR A 281 -5.31 7.88 -1.33
C TYR A 281 -4.42 8.94 -0.68
N ILE A 282 -4.22 10.08 -1.34
CA ILE A 282 -3.40 11.20 -0.87
C ILE A 282 -4.21 12.32 -0.20
N SER A 283 -5.53 12.16 -0.07
CA SER A 283 -6.39 13.15 0.58
C SER A 283 -6.43 13.05 2.10
N THR A 284 -5.80 12.04 2.70
CA THR A 284 -5.76 11.85 4.15
C THR A 284 -4.93 12.95 4.84
N PRO A 285 -5.27 13.37 6.07
CA PRO A 285 -4.52 14.41 6.78
C PRO A 285 -3.04 14.05 6.97
N ALA A 286 -2.74 12.79 7.31
CA ALA A 286 -1.37 12.31 7.51
C ALA A 286 -0.51 12.39 6.24
N ILE A 287 -1.06 12.07 5.05
CA ILE A 287 -0.31 12.18 3.79
C ILE A 287 -0.15 13.64 3.37
N ARG A 288 -1.15 14.49 3.62
CA ARG A 288 -1.03 15.95 3.41
C ARG A 288 0.05 16.57 4.30
N HIS A 289 0.10 16.16 5.57
CA HIS A 289 1.16 16.55 6.51
C HIS A 289 2.55 16.16 5.98
N LEU A 290 2.76 14.89 5.65
CA LEU A 290 4.05 14.40 5.15
C LEU A 290 4.45 15.06 3.82
N TYR A 291 3.49 15.36 2.94
CA TYR A 291 3.76 16.07 1.69
C TYR A 291 4.17 17.54 1.93
N ALA A 292 3.41 18.28 2.74
CA ALA A 292 3.76 19.66 3.09
C ALA A 292 5.08 19.74 3.86
N PHE A 293 5.36 18.78 4.75
CA PHE A 293 6.65 18.63 5.42
C PHE A 293 7.79 18.37 4.44
N ALA A 294 7.61 17.46 3.48
CA ALA A 294 8.64 17.15 2.49
C ALA A 294 8.94 18.35 1.58
N LEU A 295 7.92 19.05 1.07
CA LEU A 295 8.10 20.33 0.37
C LEU A 295 8.89 21.33 1.22
N ASN A 296 8.44 21.55 2.46
CA ASN A 296 9.06 22.49 3.38
C ASN A 296 10.55 22.19 3.64
N ARG A 297 10.92 20.91 3.70
CA ARG A 297 12.32 20.49 3.89
C ARG A 297 13.14 20.46 2.60
N ARG A 298 12.50 20.19 1.45
CA ARG A 298 13.14 20.15 0.13
C ARG A 298 13.49 21.54 -0.39
N ASN A 299 12.63 22.52 -0.14
CA ASN A 299 12.88 23.94 -0.34
C ASN A 299 13.37 24.34 -1.76
N LYS A 300 12.82 23.70 -2.80
CA LYS A 300 12.95 24.19 -4.18
C LYS A 300 12.04 25.40 -4.39
N GLU A 301 12.25 26.14 -5.47
CA GLU A 301 11.43 27.31 -5.83
C GLU A 301 9.93 26.96 -5.85
N GLY A 302 9.13 27.69 -5.07
CA GLY A 302 7.68 27.46 -4.90
C GLY A 302 7.29 26.36 -3.90
N ASP A 303 8.23 25.59 -3.33
CA ASP A 303 7.91 24.52 -2.37
C ASP A 303 7.28 25.07 -1.08
N ARG A 304 7.76 26.22 -0.57
CA ARG A 304 7.23 26.86 0.65
C ARG A 304 5.78 27.30 0.47
N GLU A 305 5.48 27.95 -0.65
CA GLU A 305 4.15 28.44 -1.01
C GLU A 305 3.18 27.26 -1.20
N MET A 306 3.63 26.17 -1.84
CA MET A 306 2.85 24.96 -2.01
C MET A 306 2.65 24.21 -0.67
N ALA A 307 3.64 24.21 0.22
CA ALA A 307 3.53 23.62 1.56
C ALA A 307 2.48 24.37 2.40
N LEU A 308 2.51 25.71 2.39
CA LEU A 308 1.47 26.55 3.01
C LEU A 308 0.09 26.26 2.41
N HIS A 309 -0.04 26.27 1.08
CA HIS A 309 -1.32 25.99 0.42
C HIS A 309 -1.91 24.64 0.83
N VAL A 310 -1.08 23.59 0.93
CA VAL A 310 -1.55 22.25 1.33
C VAL A 310 -1.96 22.20 2.81
N ILE A 311 -1.19 22.80 3.71
CA ILE A 311 -1.47 22.71 5.15
C ILE A 311 -2.64 23.62 5.56
N GLU A 312 -2.70 24.85 5.05
CA GLU A 312 -3.79 25.79 5.35
C GLU A 312 -5.13 25.26 4.83
N LYS A 313 -5.15 24.73 3.59
CA LYS A 313 -6.32 24.06 3.02
C LYS A 313 -6.75 22.79 3.76
N ALA A 314 -5.82 22.10 4.43
CA ALA A 314 -6.19 21.01 5.32
C ALA A 314 -6.80 21.55 6.63
N LEU A 315 -6.25 22.64 7.16
CA LEU A 315 -6.71 23.32 8.37
C LEU A 315 -8.03 24.11 8.20
N GLU A 316 -8.55 24.30 6.98
CA GLU A 316 -9.94 24.75 6.75
C GLU A 316 -10.96 23.89 7.51
N LYS A 317 -10.67 22.58 7.66
CA LYS A 317 -11.52 21.66 8.43
C LYS A 317 -11.08 21.59 9.89
N LYS A 318 -12.01 21.82 10.81
CA LYS A 318 -11.79 21.70 12.27
C LYS A 318 -11.30 20.31 12.70
N GLU A 319 -11.70 19.23 12.00
CA GLU A 319 -11.23 17.86 12.28
C GLU A 319 -9.70 17.69 12.14
N ASN A 320 -9.04 18.59 11.40
CA ASN A 320 -7.59 18.56 11.18
C ASN A 320 -6.82 19.50 12.13
N HIS A 321 -7.48 20.13 13.12
CA HIS A 321 -6.83 21.01 14.11
C HIS A 321 -6.12 20.19 15.19
N VAL A 322 -5.25 19.27 14.76
CA VAL A 322 -4.38 18.44 15.60
C VAL A 322 -2.99 19.10 15.74
N PRO A 323 -2.24 18.84 16.82
CA PRO A 323 -0.97 19.52 17.10
C PRO A 323 0.03 19.47 15.94
N ASP A 324 0.24 18.30 15.33
CA ASP A 324 1.17 18.10 14.21
C ASP A 324 0.88 19.04 13.03
N MET A 325 -0.40 19.14 12.64
CA MET A 325 -0.84 19.97 11.51
C MET A 325 -0.67 21.46 11.80
N LEU A 326 -1.00 21.89 13.01
CA LEU A 326 -0.87 23.28 13.46
C LEU A 326 0.62 23.66 13.57
N CYS A 327 1.43 22.82 14.20
CA CYS A 327 2.85 23.07 14.40
C CYS A 327 3.67 22.93 13.10
N LEU A 328 3.21 22.15 12.11
CA LEU A 328 3.79 22.16 10.76
C LEU A 328 3.51 23.50 10.06
N CYS A 329 2.29 24.05 10.17
CA CYS A 329 1.99 25.38 9.64
C CYS A 329 2.90 26.45 10.30
N GLY A 330 3.02 26.42 11.62
CA GLY A 330 3.95 27.28 12.37
C GLY A 330 5.41 27.08 11.95
N ARG A 331 5.82 25.85 11.65
CA ARG A 331 7.18 25.53 11.18
C ARG A 331 7.48 26.13 9.81
N ILE A 332 6.54 26.06 8.87
CA ILE A 332 6.73 26.62 7.52
C ILE A 332 6.90 28.14 7.60
N TYR A 333 6.07 28.83 8.39
CA TYR A 333 6.20 30.26 8.64
C TYR A 333 7.50 30.62 9.39
N LYS A 334 7.89 29.85 10.41
CA LYS A 334 9.17 30.04 11.12
C LYS A 334 10.36 29.93 10.16
N ASP A 335 10.37 28.92 9.29
CA ASP A 335 11.46 28.75 8.34
C ASP A 335 11.51 29.92 7.33
N LYS A 336 10.37 30.40 6.79
CA LYS A 336 10.31 31.61 5.94
C LYS A 336 10.88 32.85 6.63
N PHE A 337 10.56 33.05 7.92
CA PHE A 337 11.13 34.13 8.73
C PHE A 337 12.66 34.00 8.87
N VAL A 338 13.19 32.81 9.13
CA VAL A 338 14.65 32.59 9.19
C VAL A 338 15.31 32.83 7.82
N GLU A 339 14.68 32.38 6.73
CA GLU A 339 15.17 32.60 5.35
C GLU A 339 15.19 34.08 4.95
N SER A 340 14.25 34.88 5.45
CA SER A 340 14.26 36.35 5.31
C SER A 340 15.42 37.04 6.04
N ARG A 341 16.28 36.28 6.74
CA ARG A 341 17.28 36.78 7.71
C ARG A 341 16.65 37.52 8.89
N HIS A 342 15.49 37.04 9.34
CA HIS A 342 14.74 37.57 10.47
C HIS A 342 14.14 38.98 10.22
N SER A 343 13.70 39.28 8.99
CA SER A 343 13.03 40.56 8.66
C SER A 343 11.54 40.44 8.35
N ASP A 344 11.04 39.22 8.06
CA ASP A 344 9.62 38.97 7.76
C ASP A 344 8.79 38.83 9.05
N GLU A 345 8.45 39.98 9.63
CA GLU A 345 7.57 40.10 10.79
C GLU A 345 6.19 39.45 10.59
N GLU A 346 5.68 39.39 9.36
CA GLU A 346 4.38 38.72 9.10
C GLU A 346 4.52 37.20 9.31
N SER A 347 5.57 36.60 8.76
CA SER A 347 5.88 35.18 9.00
C SER A 347 6.21 34.90 10.47
N LEU A 348 6.91 35.79 11.19
CA LEU A 348 7.13 35.64 12.63
C LEU A 348 5.80 35.59 13.41
N ASN A 349 4.91 36.57 13.19
CA ASN A 349 3.62 36.64 13.86
C ASN A 349 2.72 35.43 13.53
N LYS A 350 2.72 34.97 12.28
CA LYS A 350 2.00 33.75 11.86
C LYS A 350 2.59 32.48 12.48
N ALA A 351 3.91 32.38 12.58
CA ALA A 351 4.57 31.25 13.25
C ALA A 351 4.16 31.18 14.73
N ILE A 352 4.22 32.30 15.46
CA ILE A 352 3.77 32.42 16.85
C ILE A 352 2.29 32.00 16.97
N TYR A 353 1.41 32.54 16.12
CA TYR A 353 -0.01 32.18 16.11
C TYR A 353 -0.24 30.67 15.97
N TRP A 354 0.40 30.02 15.01
CA TRP A 354 0.18 28.59 14.75
C TRP A 354 0.81 27.69 15.82
N TYR A 355 1.99 28.03 16.35
CA TYR A 355 2.58 27.30 17.48
C TYR A 355 1.77 27.48 18.77
N ARG A 356 1.24 28.68 19.04
CA ARG A 356 0.30 28.95 20.14
C ARG A 356 -0.91 28.04 20.05
N ARG A 357 -1.58 28.00 18.89
CA ARG A 357 -2.73 27.11 18.68
C ARG A 357 -2.38 25.63 18.80
N GLY A 358 -1.19 25.20 18.36
CA GLY A 358 -0.71 23.83 18.56
C GLY A 358 -0.54 23.47 20.03
N PHE A 359 0.02 24.40 20.81
CA PHE A 359 0.22 24.26 22.26
C PHE A 359 -1.09 24.30 23.06
N GLU A 360 -2.04 25.17 22.68
CA GLU A 360 -3.41 25.22 23.24
C GLU A 360 -4.17 23.91 23.05
N VAL A 361 -4.04 23.25 21.89
CA VAL A 361 -4.70 21.96 21.61
C VAL A 361 -4.08 20.82 22.41
N GLN A 362 -2.75 20.75 22.46
CA GLN A 362 -2.04 19.78 23.29
C GLN A 362 -0.67 20.31 23.69
N PRO A 363 -0.46 20.69 24.96
CA PRO A 363 0.84 21.12 25.44
C PRO A 363 1.87 20.00 25.30
N ASN A 364 2.92 20.26 24.52
CA ASN A 364 4.01 19.34 24.24
C ASN A 364 5.31 20.12 24.04
N GLU A 365 6.44 19.42 24.14
CA GLU A 365 7.79 19.99 24.06
C GLU A 365 8.05 20.72 22.74
N TYR A 366 7.75 20.06 21.61
CA TYR A 366 7.96 20.63 20.27
C TYR A 366 7.16 21.92 20.05
N ALA A 367 5.88 21.95 20.41
CA ALA A 367 5.06 23.15 20.27
C ALA A 367 5.52 24.27 21.23
N GLY A 368 5.74 23.93 22.51
CA GLY A 368 6.09 24.89 23.55
C GLY A 368 7.45 25.53 23.33
N ILE A 369 8.47 24.77 22.93
CA ILE A 369 9.83 25.30 22.77
C ILE A 369 9.95 26.24 21.58
N ASN A 370 9.28 25.91 20.47
CA ASN A 370 9.22 26.78 19.30
C ASN A 370 8.41 28.05 19.60
N LEU A 371 7.29 27.94 20.32
CA LEU A 371 6.49 29.09 20.74
C LEU A 371 7.28 30.04 21.64
N ALA A 372 7.91 29.51 22.70
CA ALA A 372 8.71 30.32 23.63
C ALA A 372 9.88 31.02 22.93
N THR A 373 10.60 30.31 22.06
CA THR A 373 11.70 30.88 21.27
C THR A 373 11.22 32.03 20.38
N LEU A 374 10.10 31.85 19.67
CA LEU A 374 9.56 32.89 18.78
C LEU A 374 9.00 34.09 19.56
N LEU A 375 8.42 33.88 20.74
CA LEU A 375 7.99 34.96 21.63
C LEU A 375 9.17 35.80 22.13
N VAL A 376 10.29 35.16 22.51
CA VAL A 376 11.53 35.87 22.90
C VAL A 376 12.10 36.65 21.71
N ILE A 377 12.12 36.07 20.51
CA ILE A 377 12.53 36.77 19.27
C ILE A 377 11.64 37.99 19.00
N ALA A 378 10.33 37.89 19.26
CA ALA A 378 9.38 39.01 19.18
C ALA A 378 9.50 40.01 20.36
N GLY A 379 10.56 39.94 21.17
CA GLY A 379 10.85 40.90 22.24
C GLY A 379 10.16 40.64 23.58
N ASN A 380 9.58 39.45 23.80
CA ASN A 380 9.00 39.11 25.11
C ASN A 380 10.10 38.69 26.09
N GLU A 381 10.10 39.28 27.29
CA GLU A 381 10.97 38.88 28.39
C GLU A 381 10.29 37.84 29.29
N PHE A 382 11.02 36.79 29.70
CA PHE A 382 10.49 35.74 30.58
C PHE A 382 10.01 36.28 31.93
N SER A 383 10.63 37.33 32.47
CA SER A 383 10.22 37.96 33.72
C SER A 383 8.91 38.78 33.62
N LYS A 384 8.48 39.15 32.40
CA LYS A 384 7.35 40.07 32.15
C LYS A 384 6.15 39.42 31.45
N SER A 385 6.36 38.32 30.72
CA SER A 385 5.31 37.65 29.95
C SER A 385 4.75 36.44 30.70
N GLU A 386 3.49 36.56 31.14
CA GLU A 386 2.75 35.45 31.77
C GLU A 386 2.66 34.22 30.84
N GLU A 387 2.56 34.44 29.52
CA GLU A 387 2.55 33.38 28.51
C GLU A 387 3.88 32.61 28.51
N LEU A 388 5.02 33.31 28.49
CA LEU A 388 6.34 32.66 28.56
C LEU A 388 6.54 31.90 29.88
N GLN A 389 6.10 32.47 31.00
CA GLN A 389 6.19 31.80 32.31
C GLN A 389 5.35 30.53 32.35
N HIS A 390 4.13 30.57 31.80
CA HIS A 390 3.26 29.41 31.69
C HIS A 390 3.87 28.32 30.81
N ILE A 391 4.38 28.67 29.62
CA ILE A 391 5.05 27.73 28.72
C ILE A 391 6.29 27.12 29.40
N GLY A 392 7.13 27.93 30.03
CA GLY A 392 8.33 27.48 30.76
C GLY A 392 7.99 26.54 31.91
N MET A 393 6.94 26.82 32.68
CA MET A 393 6.43 25.91 33.71
C MET A 393 5.98 24.56 33.13
N VAL A 394 5.23 24.57 32.03
CA VAL A 394 4.77 23.35 31.36
C VAL A 394 5.93 22.54 30.80
N LEU A 395 6.88 23.19 30.12
CA LEU A 395 8.08 22.54 29.57
C LEU A 395 8.95 21.89 30.65
N ASN A 396 9.20 22.60 31.76
CA ASN A 396 9.89 22.04 32.92
C ASN A 396 9.15 20.81 33.51
N ASN A 397 7.82 20.85 33.57
CA ASN A 397 7.01 19.71 34.04
C ASN A 397 7.00 18.53 33.05
N LEU A 398 7.14 18.77 31.74
CA LEU A 398 7.21 17.72 30.73
C LEU A 398 8.55 16.98 30.82
N ILE A 399 9.67 17.70 30.78
CA ILE A 399 11.00 17.07 30.88
C ILE A 399 11.26 16.51 32.28
N GLY A 400 10.78 17.16 33.35
CA GLY A 400 10.91 16.66 34.71
C GLY A 400 10.31 15.26 34.93
N LYS A 401 9.32 14.86 34.13
CA LYS A 401 8.75 13.49 34.12
C LYS A 401 9.66 12.46 33.44
N LYS A 402 10.54 12.89 32.54
CA LYS A 402 11.51 12.05 31.82
C LYS A 402 12.77 11.78 32.64
N GLY A 403 13.02 12.60 33.67
CA GLY A 403 14.07 12.38 34.66
C GLY A 403 15.12 13.49 34.68
N SER A 404 16.28 13.20 35.26
CA SER A 404 17.42 14.11 35.30
C SER A 404 18.22 14.05 34.01
N LEU A 405 18.95 15.11 33.68
CA LEU A 405 19.78 15.19 32.48
C LEU A 405 20.70 13.95 32.25
N PRO A 406 21.39 13.39 33.27
CA PRO A 406 22.21 12.18 33.07
C PRO A 406 21.43 10.89 32.79
N SER A 407 20.12 10.86 33.09
CA SER A 407 19.25 9.70 32.82
C SER A 407 18.57 9.75 31.44
N LEU A 408 18.57 10.90 30.77
CA LEU A 408 18.05 11.02 29.41
C LEU A 408 18.98 10.29 28.41
N GLN A 409 18.39 9.48 27.53
CA GLN A 409 19.11 8.73 26.48
C GLN A 409 18.64 9.07 25.07
N ASP A 410 17.49 9.74 24.93
CA ASP A 410 17.00 10.24 23.64
C ASP A 410 17.59 11.62 23.34
N TYR A 411 17.99 11.83 22.08
CA TYR A 411 18.62 13.08 21.65
C TYR A 411 17.67 14.29 21.72
N TRP A 412 16.39 14.12 21.39
CA TRP A 412 15.40 15.20 21.35
C TRP A 412 14.98 15.64 22.75
N ASP A 413 14.94 14.72 23.71
CA ASP A 413 14.75 15.03 25.12
C ASP A 413 15.85 15.98 25.63
N ILE A 414 17.11 15.67 25.31
CA ILE A 414 18.27 16.48 25.72
C ILE A 414 18.33 17.79 24.93
N ALA A 415 18.00 17.79 23.64
CA ALA A 415 17.89 19.01 22.84
C ALA A 415 16.85 19.97 23.40
N THR A 416 15.69 19.46 23.83
CA THR A 416 14.65 20.29 24.47
C THR A 416 15.13 20.82 25.82
N PHE A 417 15.82 20.02 26.64
CA PHE A 417 16.42 20.48 27.89
C PHE A 417 17.46 21.59 27.66
N PHE A 418 18.28 21.46 26.61
CA PHE A 418 19.23 22.48 26.18
C PHE A 418 18.50 23.79 25.81
N GLU A 419 17.50 23.74 24.93
CA GLU A 419 16.75 24.93 24.49
C GLU A 419 16.04 25.62 25.68
N ILE A 420 15.44 24.87 26.62
CA ILE A 420 14.85 25.45 27.85
C ILE A 420 15.92 26.12 28.71
N SER A 421 17.09 25.50 28.86
CA SER A 421 18.18 26.06 29.67
C SER A 421 18.71 27.37 29.08
N VAL A 422 18.75 27.47 27.74
CA VAL A 422 19.10 28.71 27.03
C VAL A 422 18.01 29.77 27.21
N LEU A 423 16.72 29.43 27.07
CA LEU A 423 15.60 30.36 27.29
C LEU A 423 15.49 30.85 28.74
N ALA A 424 15.99 30.08 29.70
CA ALA A 424 16.07 30.45 31.12
C ALA A 424 17.40 31.13 31.50
N GLU A 425 18.29 31.38 30.54
CA GLU A 425 19.65 31.94 30.73
C GLU A 425 20.55 31.11 31.68
N ASP A 426 20.22 29.83 31.92
CA ASP A 426 21.02 28.88 32.69
C ASP A 426 22.07 28.22 31.78
N TYR A 427 23.07 29.01 31.39
CA TYR A 427 24.15 28.58 30.52
C TYR A 427 24.97 27.42 31.12
N SER A 428 24.98 27.26 32.44
CA SER A 428 25.66 26.13 33.11
C SER A 428 24.98 24.80 32.77
N LYS A 429 23.64 24.74 32.88
CA LYS A 429 22.86 23.56 32.44
C LYS A 429 22.87 23.38 30.93
N ALA A 430 22.84 24.47 30.16
CA ALA A 430 22.92 24.39 28.70
C ALA A 430 24.25 23.76 28.23
N ILE A 431 25.39 24.11 28.83
CA ILE A 431 26.69 23.50 28.52
C ILE A 431 26.70 21.99 28.82
N GLN A 432 26.16 21.58 29.97
CA GLN A 432 26.04 20.15 30.32
C GLN A 432 25.16 19.38 29.32
N ALA A 433 24.04 19.98 28.90
CA ALA A 433 23.13 19.36 27.94
C ALA A 433 23.77 19.24 26.55
N ALA A 434 24.50 20.27 26.09
CA ALA A 434 25.27 20.22 24.86
C ALA A 434 26.35 19.12 24.87
N GLU A 435 27.02 18.91 26.01
CA GLU A 435 27.99 17.82 26.18
C GLU A 435 27.33 16.43 26.07
N CYS A 436 26.14 16.26 26.66
CA CYS A 436 25.34 15.04 26.51
C CYS A 436 24.85 14.82 25.07
N MET A 437 24.35 15.86 24.39
CA MET A 437 23.97 15.81 22.97
C MET A 437 25.14 15.34 22.09
N PHE A 438 26.33 15.88 22.31
CA PHE A 438 27.53 15.50 21.56
C PHE A 438 27.87 14.01 21.74
N LYS A 439 27.76 13.48 22.98
CA LYS A 439 28.02 12.06 23.28
C LYS A 439 27.04 11.10 22.60
N LEU A 440 25.79 11.52 22.37
CA LEU A 440 24.76 10.69 21.72
C LEU A 440 24.93 10.56 20.19
N LYS A 441 25.87 11.28 19.56
CA LYS A 441 26.09 11.31 18.09
C LYS A 441 24.81 11.69 17.33
N PRO A 442 24.45 12.98 17.26
CA PRO A 442 23.22 13.42 16.60
C PRO A 442 23.07 12.87 15.18
N PRO A 443 21.84 12.57 14.74
CA PRO A 443 21.55 12.42 13.32
C PRO A 443 21.83 13.75 12.60
N ASN A 444 22.43 13.68 11.41
CA ASN A 444 22.75 14.84 10.56
C ASN A 444 21.50 15.59 10.07
#